data_AF-A0A3D4ZRA1-F1
#
_entry.id   AF-A0A3D4ZRA1-F1
#
_cell.length_a   1.000
_cell.length_b   1.000
_cell.length_c   1.000
_cell.angle_alpha   90.00
_cell.angle_beta   90.00
_cell.angle_gamma   90.00
#
_symmetry.space_group_name_H-M   'P 1'
#
loop_
_entity.id
_entity.type
_entity.pdbx_description
1 polymer ?
#
loop_
_entity_poly.entity_id
_entity_poly.type
_entity_poly.pdbx_seq_one_letter_code
_entity_poly.pdbx_strand_id
1 'polypeptide(L)'
;MDPKDIARMVDAYLRATSEPDEHGIEYDVLAGGIREDDGWWYVPVRRRPRPTHTWKYYEYLTDIEDAIKKDHDDVDVLLIPAS
;
A
#
# COMPACT_ATOMS: atom_id res chain seq x y z
N MET A 1 -8.97 -14.51 3.44
CA MET A 1 -9.54 -13.54 2.49
C MET A 1 -9.01 -13.88 1.09
N ASP A 2 -9.71 -13.57 -0.01
CA ASP A 2 -9.15 -13.85 -1.36
C ASP A 2 -8.12 -12.75 -1.75
N PRO A 3 -7.04 -13.07 -2.49
CA PRO A 3 -6.07 -12.07 -2.95
C PRO A 3 -6.69 -10.87 -3.69
N LYS A 4 -7.81 -11.04 -4.40
CA LYS A 4 -8.52 -9.93 -5.07
C LYS A 4 -9.24 -9.02 -4.08
N ASP A 5 -9.77 -9.57 -3.00
CA ASP A 5 -10.39 -8.77 -1.94
C ASP A 5 -9.34 -7.94 -1.22
N ILE A 6 -8.17 -8.54 -0.94
CA ILE A 6 -7.01 -7.85 -0.38
C ILE A 6 -6.52 -6.74 -1.33
N ALA A 7 -6.38 -7.03 -2.63
CA ALA A 7 -5.97 -6.04 -3.62
C ALA A 7 -6.94 -4.84 -3.67
N ARG A 8 -8.24 -5.11 -3.65
CA ARG A 8 -9.28 -4.08 -3.69
C ARG A 8 -9.31 -3.23 -2.42
N MET A 9 -9.13 -3.87 -1.27
CA MET A 9 -9.04 -3.18 0.01
C MET A 9 -7.85 -2.24 0.04
N VAL A 10 -6.66 -2.74 -0.32
CA VAL A 10 -5.43 -1.94 -0.36
C VAL A 10 -5.53 -0.80 -1.37
N ASP A 11 -6.09 -1.01 -2.58
CA ASP A 11 -6.29 0.06 -3.56
C ASP A 11 -7.25 1.16 -3.03
N ALA A 12 -8.30 0.77 -2.31
CA ALA A 12 -9.22 1.73 -1.70
C ALA A 12 -8.54 2.59 -0.63
N TYR A 13 -7.74 1.98 0.25
CA TYR A 13 -6.96 2.72 1.26
C TYR A 13 -5.93 3.64 0.61
N LEU A 14 -5.17 3.14 -0.38
CA LEU A 14 -4.20 3.96 -1.11
C LEU A 14 -4.86 5.20 -1.72
N ARG A 15 -6.06 5.07 -2.31
CA ARG A 15 -6.80 6.22 -2.89
C ARG A 15 -7.40 7.16 -1.85
N ALA A 16 -7.80 6.65 -0.69
CA ALA A 16 -8.41 7.45 0.37
C ALA A 16 -7.36 8.21 1.19
N THR A 17 -6.20 7.60 1.43
CA THR A 17 -5.06 8.19 2.17
C THR A 17 -4.16 9.03 1.26
N SER A 18 -4.24 8.85 -0.06
CA SER A 18 -3.73 9.83 -1.01
C SER A 18 -4.63 11.09 -0.94
N GLU A 19 -4.41 11.95 0.06
CA GLU A 19 -4.58 13.37 -0.23
C GLU A 19 -3.76 13.65 -1.51
N PRO A 20 -4.20 14.52 -2.43
CA PRO A 20 -3.33 15.02 -3.48
C PRO A 20 -2.22 15.79 -2.75
N ASP A 21 -1.23 15.06 -2.26
CA ASP A 21 0.00 15.61 -1.77
C ASP A 21 0.53 16.49 -2.89
N GLU A 22 1.31 17.49 -2.53
CA GLU A 22 1.84 18.50 -3.46
C GLU A 22 2.74 17.89 -4.58
N HIS A 23 2.77 16.55 -4.71
CA HIS A 23 3.61 15.72 -5.57
C HIS A 23 2.86 14.70 -6.44
N GLY A 24 1.55 14.50 -6.26
CA GLY A 24 0.71 13.72 -7.16
C GLY A 24 1.21 12.30 -7.41
N ILE A 25 1.60 11.59 -6.35
CA ILE A 25 2.11 10.22 -6.43
C ILE A 25 0.92 9.25 -6.55
N GLU A 26 0.92 8.42 -7.60
CA GLU A 26 -0.06 7.33 -7.75
C GLU A 26 0.59 5.98 -7.39
N TYR A 27 -0.20 5.06 -6.84
CA TYR A 27 0.24 3.70 -6.51
C TYR A 27 -0.59 2.70 -7.31
N ASP A 28 0.07 1.71 -7.93
CA ASP A 28 -0.58 0.56 -8.55
C ASP A 28 -0.44 -0.66 -7.62
N VAL A 29 -1.55 -1.32 -7.29
CA VAL A 29 -1.54 -2.62 -6.59
C VAL A 29 -1.32 -3.75 -7.61
N LEU A 30 -0.27 -4.55 -7.41
CA LEU A 30 0.09 -5.64 -8.30
C LEU A 30 -0.58 -6.96 -7.83
N ALA A 31 -1.86 -7.11 -8.12
CA ALA A 31 -2.67 -8.25 -7.66
C ALA A 31 -2.06 -9.64 -7.96
N GLY A 32 -1.33 -9.78 -9.07
CA GLY A 32 -0.69 -11.04 -9.46
C GLY A 32 0.50 -11.46 -8.59
N GLY A 33 1.03 -10.57 -7.75
CA GLY A 33 2.13 -10.85 -6.83
C GLY A 33 1.69 -10.99 -5.36
N ILE A 34 0.39 -10.92 -5.09
CA ILE A 34 -0.13 -11.05 -3.72
C ILE A 34 0.07 -12.47 -3.23
N ARG A 35 0.67 -12.59 -2.04
CA ARG A 35 0.85 -13.87 -1.36
C ARG A 35 0.58 -13.73 0.14
N GLU A 36 0.15 -14.82 0.74
CA GLU A 36 0.01 -14.96 2.19
C GLU A 36 1.15 -15.85 2.70
N ASP A 37 1.87 -15.41 3.73
CA ASP A 37 2.95 -16.18 4.36
C ASP A 37 3.02 -15.85 5.86
N ASP A 38 3.09 -16.87 6.71
CA ASP A 38 3.04 -16.76 8.18
C ASP A 38 1.92 -15.86 8.76
N GLY A 39 0.76 -15.83 8.09
CA GLY A 39 -0.40 -15.01 8.49
C GLY A 39 -0.33 -13.55 8.02
N TRP A 40 0.69 -13.18 7.25
CA TRP A 40 0.86 -11.85 6.66
C TRP A 40 0.48 -11.84 5.19
N TRP A 41 -0.20 -10.77 4.76
CA TRP A 41 -0.47 -10.50 3.35
C TRP A 41 0.60 -9.60 2.76
N TYR A 42 1.41 -10.16 1.86
CA TYR A 42 2.40 -9.42 1.09
C TYR A 42 1.74 -8.89 -0.17
N VAL A 43 1.55 -7.57 -0.22
CA VAL A 43 0.88 -6.89 -1.33
C VAL A 43 1.90 -6.02 -2.07
N PRO A 44 2.39 -6.45 -3.24
CA PRO A 44 3.33 -5.66 -3.99
C PRO A 44 2.65 -4.41 -4.56
N VAL A 45 3.24 -3.26 -4.26
CA VAL A 45 2.78 -1.94 -4.75
C VAL A 45 3.86 -1.30 -5.60
N ARG A 46 3.47 -0.71 -6.72
CA ARG A 46 4.37 0.04 -7.59
C ARG A 46 4.04 1.52 -7.50
N ARG A 47 5.03 2.33 -7.15
CA ARG A 47 4.93 3.78 -7.26
C ARG A 47 4.91 4.17 -8.74
N ARG A 48 3.94 4.97 -9.15
CA ARG A 48 4.05 5.81 -10.34
C ARG A 48 4.51 7.20 -9.91
N PRO A 49 5.82 7.50 -10.00
CA PRO A 49 6.25 8.86 -9.75
C PRO A 49 5.70 9.77 -10.85
N ARG A 50 4.98 10.83 -10.46
CA ARG A 50 5.27 12.13 -11.07
C ARG A 50 6.65 12.58 -10.57
N PRO A 51 7.43 13.32 -11.38
CA PRO A 51 8.85 13.53 -11.15
C PRO A 51 9.11 14.43 -9.93
N THR A 52 9.01 13.89 -8.71
CA THR A 52 9.51 14.54 -7.50
C THR A 52 9.67 13.54 -6.34
N HIS A 53 10.93 13.37 -5.94
CA HIS A 53 11.51 12.95 -4.64
C HIS A 53 11.09 11.61 -4.00
N THR A 54 12.10 10.81 -3.67
CA THR A 54 12.01 9.41 -3.17
C THR A 54 11.87 9.29 -1.65
N TRP A 55 12.16 10.35 -0.88
CA TRP A 55 12.11 10.28 0.59
C TRP A 55 10.68 10.24 1.14
N LYS A 56 9.77 11.05 0.57
CA LYS A 56 8.34 11.06 0.93
C LYS A 56 7.63 9.73 0.68
N TYR A 57 8.19 8.90 -0.19
CA TYR A 57 7.60 7.60 -0.53
C TYR A 57 7.60 6.65 0.67
N TYR A 58 8.69 6.61 1.46
CA TYR A 58 8.76 5.71 2.61
C TYR A 58 7.90 6.19 3.78
N GLU A 59 7.88 7.50 4.05
CA GLU A 59 6.99 8.10 5.06
C GLU A 59 5.52 7.78 4.76
N TYR A 60 5.12 7.93 3.50
CA TYR A 60 3.75 7.61 3.08
C TYR A 60 3.39 6.13 3.27
N LEU A 61 4.33 5.20 3.00
CA LEU A 61 4.07 3.78 3.24
C LEU A 61 3.85 3.49 4.73
N THR A 62 4.64 4.09 5.61
CA THR A 62 4.49 3.94 7.06
C THR A 62 3.15 4.49 7.56
N ASP A 63 2.72 5.66 7.06
CA ASP A 63 1.42 6.23 7.44
C ASP A 63 0.24 5.31 7.07
N ILE A 64 0.35 4.57 5.95
CA ILE A 64 -0.68 3.60 5.53
C ILE A 64 -0.66 2.35 6.41
N GLU A 65 0.52 1.83 6.76
CA GLU A 65 0.65 0.68 7.66
C GLU A 65 -0.02 0.96 9.01
N ASP A 66 0.20 2.16 9.56
CA ASP A 66 -0.42 2.60 10.81
C ASP A 66 -1.95 2.74 10.69
N ALA A 67 -2.45 3.26 9.55
CA ALA A 67 -3.88 3.38 9.31
C ALA A 67 -4.57 2.01 9.25
N ILE A 68 -3.98 1.05 8.52
CA ILE A 68 -4.54 -0.31 8.40
C ILE A 68 -4.60 -0.98 9.77
N LYS A 69 -3.52 -0.89 10.55
CA LYS A 69 -3.46 -1.49 11.88
C LYS A 69 -4.48 -0.90 12.85
N LYS A 70 -4.79 0.38 12.69
CA LYS A 70 -5.78 1.08 13.53
C LYS A 70 -7.22 0.70 13.17
N ASP A 71 -7.51 0.49 11.90
CA ASP A 71 -8.86 0.18 11.41
C ASP A 71 -9.14 -1.34 11.41
N HIS A 72 -8.09 -2.16 11.45
CA HIS A 72 -8.14 -3.63 11.43
C HIS A 72 -7.16 -4.24 12.43
N ASP A 73 -7.62 -4.52 13.65
CA ASP A 73 -6.81 -5.13 14.72
C ASP A 73 -6.35 -6.58 14.42
N ASP A 74 -6.95 -7.24 13.42
CA ASP A 74 -6.67 -8.63 13.03
C ASP A 74 -5.71 -8.75 11.84
N VAL A 75 -5.19 -7.63 11.31
CA VAL A 75 -4.37 -7.62 10.11
C VAL A 75 -3.09 -6.81 10.33
N ASP A 76 -1.95 -7.47 10.20
CA ASP A 76 -0.66 -6.79 10.09
C ASP A 76 -0.18 -6.78 8.63
N VAL A 77 0.29 -5.61 8.16
CA VAL A 77 0.75 -5.39 6.78
C VAL A 77 2.13 -4.74 6.80
N LEU A 78 2.99 -5.18 5.88
CA LEU A 78 4.29 -4.56 5.61
C LEU A 78 4.41 -4.25 4.12
N LEU A 79 4.54 -2.98 3.77
CA LEU A 79 4.63 -2.49 2.41
C LEU A 79 6.09 -2.48 1.95
N ILE A 80 6.43 -3.44 1.08
CA ILE A 80 7.78 -3.56 0.50
C ILE A 80 7.80 -2.88 -0.88
N PRO A 81 8.70 -1.92 -1.13
CA PRO A 81 8.89 -1.36 -2.46
C PRO A 81 9.34 -2.42 -3.46
N ALA A 82 8.56 -2.63 -4.53
CA ALA A 82 8.97 -3.47 -5.64
C ALA A 82 9.75 -2.65 -6.68
N SER A 83 10.89 -3.17 -7.13
CA SER A 83 11.71 -2.60 -8.22
C SER A 83 11.06 -2.81 -9.59
#